data_AF-D1QU88-F1
#
_entry.id   AF-D1QU88-F1
#
_cell.length_a   1.000
_cell.length_b   1.000
_cell.length_c   1.000
_cell.angle_alpha   90.00
_cell.angle_beta   90.00
_cell.angle_gamma   90.00
#
_symmetry.space_group_name_H-M   'P 1'
#
loop_
_entity.id
_entity.type
_entity.pdbx_description
1 polymer ?
#
loop_
_entity_poly.entity_id
_entity_poly.type
_entity_poly.pdbx_seq_one_letter_code
_entity_poly.pdbx_strand_id
1 'polypeptide(L)'
;MAFPLTKTNKQRMAQQSNFSSLCRGHLLPKEITNKDEVMKFMEAVDQFERIINDTEQIRIVRMTEEELVGTNEKGGLLDRYFSLSEEGHASLEDIRLGADLVRVGDNMLCLHTLSDTDDLPTTVSTDSRYERLSTDRSDCRLSFASPVGLMLPCNHIYNQYLFIEDSDANLERFEKQARNMHSLARYSRSNQINEEWIQEYLNIAHSQGLTSIRAHFNVLAWSSDKEELRQIKNDVGSALALMECRPRHNTIDAATLYWAGIPGNAADFPAEESFYTFIEPALCFFTAETNYKDSLSPFGIKMADRLSGKPVHLDISDLPMKKG
;
A
#
# COMPACT_ATOMS: atom_id res chain seq x y z
N MET A 1 -5.67 -10.09 -2.27
CA MET A 1 -5.47 -8.69 -1.88
C MET A 1 -6.59 -8.31 -0.92
N ALA A 2 -6.27 -7.58 0.16
CA ALA A 2 -7.26 -7.01 1.06
C ALA A 2 -7.25 -5.49 0.87
N PHE A 3 -8.42 -4.85 0.92
CA PHE A 3 -8.57 -3.41 0.73
C PHE A 3 -9.33 -2.81 1.92
N PRO A 4 -8.64 -2.47 3.03
CA PRO A 4 -9.28 -1.92 4.22
C PRO A 4 -9.67 -0.45 4.00
N LEU A 5 -10.94 -0.11 4.21
CA LEU A 5 -11.40 1.28 4.28
C LEU A 5 -11.43 1.72 5.74
N THR A 6 -10.64 2.75 6.07
CA THR A 6 -10.49 3.23 7.44
C THR A 6 -11.02 4.65 7.57
N LYS A 7 -11.98 4.86 8.47
CA LYS A 7 -12.41 6.21 8.86
C LYS A 7 -11.38 6.79 9.82
N THR A 8 -10.84 7.96 9.49
CA THR A 8 -9.90 8.71 10.33
C THR A 8 -10.44 10.09 10.69
N ASN A 9 -9.71 10.83 11.52
CA ASN A 9 -10.05 12.20 11.93
C ASN A 9 -8.86 13.14 11.70
N LYS A 10 -9.11 14.46 11.66
CA LYS A 10 -8.07 15.47 11.38
C LYS A 10 -6.89 15.41 12.37
N GLN A 11 -7.13 15.02 13.62
CA GLN A 11 -6.07 14.93 14.64
C GLN A 11 -5.15 13.72 14.42
N ARG A 12 -5.72 12.56 14.08
CA ARG A 12 -4.99 11.32 13.79
C ARG A 12 -4.21 11.44 12.48
N MET A 13 -4.82 12.05 11.46
CA MET A 13 -4.16 12.33 10.18
C MET A 13 -2.96 13.27 10.30
N ALA A 14 -2.88 14.07 11.37
CA ALA A 14 -1.77 14.97 11.66
C ALA A 14 -0.74 14.36 12.64
N GLN A 15 -0.90 13.10 13.05
CA GLN A 15 0.04 12.46 13.96
C GLN A 15 1.39 12.22 13.29
N GLN A 16 2.44 12.37 14.10
CA GLN A 16 3.81 12.04 13.74
C GLN A 16 4.20 10.69 14.34
N SER A 17 5.24 10.08 13.80
CA SER A 17 5.73 8.76 14.17
C SER A 17 6.13 8.67 15.65
N ASN A 18 6.60 9.78 16.22
CA ASN A 18 6.92 9.94 17.64
C ASN A 18 5.69 9.88 18.59
N PHE A 19 4.47 10.01 18.05
CA PHE A 19 3.20 10.05 18.80
C PHE A 19 2.21 8.97 18.36
N SER A 20 2.72 7.75 18.14
CA SER A 20 1.91 6.58 17.76
C SER A 20 0.97 6.08 18.88
N SER A 21 -0.14 5.46 18.50
CA SER A 21 -1.06 4.76 19.40
C SER A 21 -0.45 3.56 20.11
N LEU A 22 0.72 3.09 19.65
CA LEU A 22 1.59 2.13 20.35
C LEU A 22 1.77 2.47 21.85
N CYS A 23 1.76 3.77 22.18
CA CYS A 23 1.93 4.26 23.55
C CYS A 23 0.61 4.64 24.26
N ARG A 24 -0.56 4.37 23.67
CA ARG A 24 -1.88 4.74 24.22
C ARG A 24 -2.65 3.53 24.74
N GLY A 25 -3.23 3.64 25.94
CA GLY A 25 -4.06 2.60 26.55
C GLY A 25 -5.50 2.49 26.02
N HIS A 26 -5.87 3.23 24.97
CA HIS A 26 -7.21 3.18 24.34
C HIS A 26 -7.08 3.15 22.81
N LEU A 27 -7.60 2.10 22.18
CA LEU A 27 -7.51 1.87 20.73
C LEU A 27 -8.53 2.73 19.94
N LEU A 28 -9.75 2.89 20.46
CA LEU A 28 -10.83 3.60 19.76
C LEU A 28 -10.85 5.09 20.14
N PRO A 29 -10.86 6.02 19.15
CA PRO A 29 -11.04 7.44 19.40
C PRO A 29 -12.48 7.73 19.84
N LYS A 30 -12.63 8.76 20.69
CA LYS A 30 -13.94 9.16 21.26
C LYS A 30 -14.93 9.66 20.22
N GLU A 31 -14.51 10.03 19.00
CA GLU A 31 -15.44 10.47 17.95
C GLU A 31 -16.13 9.31 17.20
N ILE A 32 -15.64 8.06 17.30
CA ILE A 32 -16.35 6.88 16.76
C ILE A 32 -17.70 6.67 17.47
N THR A 33 -17.94 7.34 18.60
CA THR A 33 -19.23 7.29 19.29
C THR A 33 -20.32 8.13 18.60
N ASN A 34 -19.98 8.96 17.60
CA ASN A 34 -20.95 9.71 16.82
C ASN A 34 -21.62 8.83 15.75
N LYS A 35 -22.87 8.41 16.00
CA LYS A 35 -23.63 7.50 15.12
C LYS A 35 -23.86 8.05 13.72
N ASP A 36 -24.08 9.36 13.58
CA ASP A 36 -24.39 9.97 12.29
C ASP A 36 -23.17 9.95 11.36
N GLU A 37 -21.98 10.18 11.91
CA GLU A 37 -20.73 10.11 11.15
C GLU A 37 -20.35 8.69 10.74
N VAL A 38 -20.68 7.69 11.56
CA VAL A 38 -20.50 6.28 11.22
C VAL A 38 -21.47 5.89 10.11
N MET A 39 -22.73 6.33 10.17
CA MET A 39 -23.72 6.06 9.13
C MET A 39 -23.29 6.62 7.77
N LYS A 40 -22.88 7.89 7.71
CA LYS A 40 -22.35 8.50 6.48
C LYS A 40 -21.15 7.77 5.91
N PHE A 41 -20.27 7.26 6.77
CA PHE A 41 -19.12 6.48 6.33
C PHE A 41 -19.55 5.14 5.73
N MET A 42 -20.48 4.43 6.37
CA MET A 42 -21.02 3.17 5.84
C MET A 42 -21.74 3.38 4.50
N GLU A 43 -22.50 4.46 4.34
CA GLU A 43 -23.14 4.81 3.07
C GLU A 43 -22.10 5.05 1.95
N ALA A 44 -21.00 5.75 2.26
CA ALA A 44 -19.91 5.96 1.31
C ALA A 44 -19.19 4.65 0.95
N VAL A 45 -19.00 3.75 1.91
CA VAL A 45 -18.43 2.41 1.69
C VAL A 45 -19.34 1.57 0.78
N ASP A 46 -20.66 1.58 1.03
CA ASP A 46 -21.63 0.85 0.21
C ASP A 46 -21.66 1.41 -1.23
N GLN A 47 -21.56 2.74 -1.38
CA GLN A 47 -21.47 3.37 -2.69
C GLN A 47 -20.17 2.98 -3.42
N PHE A 48 -19.04 2.97 -2.73
CA PHE A 48 -17.76 2.52 -3.27
C PHE A 48 -17.83 1.05 -3.72
N GLU A 49 -18.42 0.17 -2.90
CA GLU A 49 -18.62 -1.24 -3.26
C GLU A 49 -19.42 -1.41 -4.54
N ARG A 50 -20.53 -0.68 -4.67
CA ARG A 50 -21.38 -0.72 -5.86
C ARG A 50 -20.65 -0.24 -7.11
N ILE A 51 -19.99 0.92 -7.04
CA ILE A 51 -19.28 1.51 -8.19
C ILE A 51 -18.23 0.54 -8.73
N ILE A 52 -17.43 -0.08 -7.86
CA ILE A 52 -16.40 -1.03 -8.30
C ILE A 52 -17.04 -2.28 -8.91
N ASN A 53 -18.05 -2.86 -8.24
CA ASN A 53 -18.69 -4.09 -8.71
C ASN A 53 -19.48 -3.90 -10.01
N ASP A 54 -19.99 -2.70 -10.29
CA ASP A 54 -20.71 -2.36 -11.52
C ASP A 54 -19.78 -2.34 -12.76
N THR A 55 -18.46 -2.21 -12.57
CA THR A 55 -17.50 -2.21 -13.70
C THR A 55 -17.33 -3.57 -14.38
N GLU A 56 -17.77 -4.66 -13.74
CA GLU A 56 -17.58 -6.08 -14.12
C GLU A 56 -16.11 -6.54 -14.35
N GLN A 57 -15.15 -5.62 -14.36
CA GLN A 57 -13.72 -5.87 -14.53
C GLN A 57 -13.05 -6.26 -13.21
N ILE A 58 -13.51 -5.66 -12.11
CA ILE A 58 -13.01 -5.89 -10.75
C ILE A 58 -14.21 -6.17 -9.86
N ARG A 59 -14.06 -7.14 -8.95
CA ARG A 59 -15.06 -7.45 -7.94
C ARG A 59 -14.46 -7.33 -6.55
N ILE A 60 -15.13 -6.57 -5.70
CA ILE A 60 -14.84 -6.50 -4.27
C ILE A 60 -15.98 -7.14 -3.49
N VAL A 61 -15.62 -7.84 -2.42
CA VAL A 61 -16.54 -8.52 -1.53
C VAL A 61 -16.15 -8.15 -0.11
N ARG A 62 -17.13 -7.77 0.70
CA ARG A 62 -16.90 -7.48 2.11
C ARG A 62 -16.39 -8.73 2.83
N MET A 63 -15.27 -8.56 3.53
CA MET A 63 -14.67 -9.60 4.35
C MET A 63 -15.54 -9.88 5.59
N THR A 64 -15.69 -11.15 5.90
CA THR A 64 -16.41 -11.62 7.10
C THR A 64 -15.53 -11.49 8.36
N GLU A 65 -16.14 -11.56 9.54
CA GLU A 65 -15.41 -11.55 10.81
C GLU A 65 -14.44 -12.74 10.92
N GLU A 66 -14.86 -13.92 10.47
CA GLU A 66 -14.03 -15.13 10.44
C GLU A 66 -12.81 -15.00 9.52
N GLU A 67 -12.95 -14.32 8.38
CA GLU A 67 -11.81 -14.05 7.49
C GLU A 67 -10.85 -13.01 8.05
N LEU A 68 -11.34 -12.07 8.86
CA LEU A 68 -10.54 -11.02 9.47
C LEU A 68 -9.78 -11.51 10.72
N VAL A 69 -10.51 -12.06 11.68
CA VAL A 69 -9.99 -12.48 13.00
C VAL A 69 -9.52 -13.93 12.99
N GLY A 70 -10.14 -14.79 12.17
CA GLY A 70 -9.86 -16.22 12.15
C GLY A 70 -10.93 -17.03 12.87
N THR A 71 -10.77 -18.35 12.80
CA THR A 71 -11.55 -19.35 13.53
C THR A 71 -10.63 -20.16 14.42
N ASN A 72 -11.19 -21.07 15.23
CA ASN A 72 -10.38 -21.98 16.06
C ASN A 72 -9.44 -22.89 15.24
N GLU A 73 -9.74 -23.11 13.96
CA GLU A 73 -8.99 -24.01 13.09
C GLU A 73 -8.06 -23.27 12.11
N LYS A 74 -8.37 -22.02 11.77
CA LYS A 74 -7.66 -21.27 10.75
C LYS A 74 -7.48 -19.81 11.15
N GLY A 75 -6.23 -19.34 11.12
CA GLY A 75 -5.92 -17.93 11.37
C GLY A 75 -6.54 -16.97 10.35
N GLY A 76 -6.96 -15.79 10.83
CA GLY A 76 -7.54 -14.72 10.02
C GLY A 76 -6.51 -13.89 9.26
N LEU A 77 -6.95 -12.80 8.62
CA LEU A 77 -6.04 -11.81 8.04
C LEU A 77 -5.15 -11.15 9.10
N LEU A 78 -5.69 -10.83 10.27
CA LEU A 78 -4.94 -10.19 11.36
C LEU A 78 -3.85 -11.14 11.89
N ASP A 79 -4.18 -12.42 12.10
CA ASP A 79 -3.19 -13.41 12.55
C ASP A 79 -2.04 -13.53 11.55
N ARG A 80 -2.34 -13.63 10.25
CA ARG A 80 -1.32 -13.71 9.19
C ARG A 80 -0.44 -12.46 9.12
N TYR A 81 -1.01 -11.28 9.38
CA TYR A 81 -0.24 -10.05 9.44
C TYR A 81 0.69 -10.00 10.67
N PHE A 82 0.17 -10.41 11.83
CA PHE A 82 0.94 -10.41 13.08
C PHE A 82 1.99 -11.50 13.14
N SER A 83 1.79 -12.64 12.49
CA SER A 83 2.77 -13.74 12.41
C SER A 83 3.70 -13.64 11.19
N LEU A 84 3.39 -12.77 10.22
CA LEU A 84 4.07 -12.69 8.92
C LEU A 84 4.14 -14.06 8.21
N SER A 85 3.09 -14.87 8.36
CA SER A 85 3.00 -16.23 7.83
C SER A 85 1.64 -16.49 7.20
N GLU A 86 1.62 -17.31 6.13
CA GLU A 86 0.38 -17.85 5.54
C GLU A 86 0.00 -19.21 6.17
N GLU A 87 0.79 -19.73 7.11
CA GLU A 87 0.50 -21.00 7.77
C GLU A 87 -0.76 -20.89 8.64
N GLY A 88 -1.66 -21.87 8.50
CA GLY A 88 -3.03 -21.83 9.06
C GLY A 88 -3.12 -21.88 10.59
N HIS A 89 -2.00 -21.97 11.30
CA HIS A 89 -1.96 -21.96 12.75
C HIS A 89 -1.39 -20.62 13.24
N ALA A 90 -2.12 -19.96 14.13
CA ALA A 90 -1.63 -18.76 14.81
C ALA A 90 -0.39 -19.14 15.63
N SER A 91 0.81 -18.86 15.12
CA SER A 91 2.01 -18.89 15.94
C SER A 91 1.93 -17.70 16.89
N LEU A 92 1.85 -17.99 18.19
CA LEU A 92 1.91 -16.98 19.24
C LEU A 92 3.37 -16.50 19.36
N GLU A 93 3.77 -15.62 18.46
CA GLU A 93 5.10 -15.04 18.41
C GLU A 93 5.13 -13.65 19.03
N ASP A 94 6.20 -13.34 19.75
CA ASP A 94 6.40 -12.02 20.33
C ASP A 94 6.77 -10.99 19.24
N ILE A 95 6.07 -9.86 19.25
CA ILE A 95 6.42 -8.71 18.42
C ILE A 95 7.34 -7.79 19.20
N ARG A 96 8.57 -7.60 18.71
CA ARG A 96 9.51 -6.64 19.27
C ARG A 96 9.62 -5.43 18.36
N LEU A 97 9.17 -4.30 18.87
CA LEU A 97 9.26 -2.99 18.22
C LEU A 97 10.43 -2.21 18.82
N GLY A 98 11.65 -2.52 18.37
CA GLY A 98 12.85 -1.78 18.76
C GLY A 98 13.13 -0.62 17.81
N ALA A 99 13.82 0.41 18.31
CA ALA A 99 14.29 1.53 17.48
C ALA A 99 15.28 1.10 16.39
N ASP A 100 16.07 0.05 16.66
CA ASP A 100 17.09 -0.45 15.73
C ASP A 100 16.61 -1.66 14.91
N LEU A 101 15.63 -2.40 15.43
CA LEU A 101 15.15 -3.64 14.82
C LEU A 101 13.70 -3.92 15.23
N VAL A 102 12.85 -4.05 14.22
CA VAL A 102 11.51 -4.60 14.33
C VAL A 102 11.60 -6.09 13.97
N ARG A 103 11.06 -6.95 14.83
CA ARG A 103 10.94 -8.39 14.56
C ARG A 103 9.64 -8.96 15.06
N VAL A 104 9.16 -9.99 14.37
CA VAL A 104 8.02 -10.83 14.76
C VAL A 104 8.59 -12.23 14.96
N GLY A 105 8.62 -12.72 16.20
CA GLY A 105 9.34 -13.96 16.54
C GLY A 105 10.79 -13.90 16.07
N ASP A 106 11.16 -14.78 15.15
CA ASP A 106 12.49 -14.82 14.54
C ASP A 106 12.59 -14.00 13.24
N ASN A 107 11.47 -13.61 12.64
CA ASN A 107 11.41 -12.83 11.41
C ASN A 107 11.84 -11.38 11.67
N MET A 108 12.99 -11.01 11.12
CA MET A 108 13.50 -9.64 11.13
C MET A 108 12.90 -8.86 9.96
N LEU A 109 12.36 -7.67 10.23
CA LEU A 109 11.70 -6.85 9.22
C LEU A 109 12.69 -5.90 8.54
N CYS A 110 12.46 -5.69 7.26
CA CYS A 110 13.15 -4.74 6.40
C CYS A 110 12.10 -3.91 5.66
N LEU A 111 12.04 -2.62 5.96
CA LEU A 111 11.04 -1.71 5.38
C LEU A 111 11.71 -0.74 4.41
N HIS A 112 11.15 -0.63 3.20
CA HIS A 112 11.50 0.41 2.25
C HIS A 112 10.28 1.28 1.96
N THR A 113 10.44 2.59 2.05
CA THR A 113 9.36 3.57 1.91
C THR A 113 9.53 4.42 0.67
N LEU A 114 8.40 4.82 0.08
CA LEU A 114 8.28 5.86 -0.93
C LEU A 114 7.38 6.95 -0.35
N SER A 115 8.01 7.87 0.40
CA SER A 115 7.32 8.94 1.14
C SER A 115 7.71 10.35 0.69
N ASP A 116 8.76 10.50 -0.12
CA ASP A 116 9.24 11.79 -0.64
C ASP A 116 9.08 11.85 -2.17
N THR A 117 8.64 12.99 -2.69
CA THR A 117 8.51 13.22 -4.13
C THR A 117 9.84 13.21 -4.87
N ASP A 118 10.95 13.55 -4.19
CA ASP A 118 12.29 13.51 -4.78
C ASP A 118 12.80 12.07 -5.02
N ASP A 119 12.18 11.10 -4.34
CA ASP A 119 12.50 9.68 -4.47
C ASP A 119 11.61 8.97 -5.51
N LEU A 120 10.66 9.69 -6.11
CA LEU A 120 9.74 9.16 -7.13
C LEU A 120 10.24 9.44 -8.55
N PRO A 121 9.79 8.66 -9.54
CA PRO A 121 10.07 8.92 -10.94
C PRO A 121 9.38 10.20 -11.43
N THR A 122 9.94 10.80 -12.49
CA THR A 122 9.35 11.99 -13.12
C THR A 122 8.03 11.69 -13.85
N THR A 123 7.85 10.45 -14.29
CA THR A 123 6.65 10.00 -14.99
C THR A 123 6.22 8.64 -14.45
N VAL A 124 4.91 8.44 -14.38
CA VAL A 124 4.30 7.17 -14.01
C VAL A 124 3.33 6.74 -15.11
N SER A 125 3.16 5.43 -15.26
CA SER A 125 2.22 4.85 -16.23
C SER A 125 1.32 3.83 -15.54
N THR A 126 0.20 3.50 -16.16
CA THR A 126 -0.70 2.43 -15.68
C THR A 126 -0.06 1.05 -15.75
N ASP A 127 0.75 0.84 -16.78
CA ASP A 127 1.36 -0.43 -17.12
C ASP A 127 2.72 -0.23 -17.79
N SER A 128 3.51 -1.28 -17.78
CA SER A 128 4.82 -1.39 -18.42
C SER A 128 4.90 -2.69 -19.22
N ARG A 129 5.67 -2.67 -20.31
CA ARG A 129 5.90 -3.85 -21.14
C ARG A 129 6.87 -4.79 -20.43
N TYR A 130 6.43 -6.02 -20.20
CA TYR A 130 7.28 -7.06 -19.62
C TYR A 130 8.01 -7.81 -20.73
N GLU A 131 9.25 -7.41 -21.00
CA GLU A 131 10.06 -7.89 -22.12
C GLU A 131 10.20 -9.42 -22.16
N ARG A 132 10.37 -10.08 -21.00
CA ARG A 132 10.63 -11.53 -20.94
C ARG A 132 9.48 -12.40 -21.45
N LEU A 133 8.25 -11.89 -21.44
CA LEU A 133 7.05 -12.58 -21.94
C LEU A 133 6.41 -11.86 -23.12
N SER A 134 7.02 -10.78 -23.61
CA SER A 134 6.58 -10.08 -24.81
C SER A 134 7.30 -10.64 -26.04
N THR A 135 6.66 -10.52 -27.19
CA THR A 135 7.23 -10.87 -28.51
C THR A 135 7.10 -9.67 -29.44
N ASP A 136 7.72 -9.74 -30.63
CA ASP A 136 7.57 -8.72 -31.68
C ASP A 136 6.12 -8.55 -32.14
N ARG A 137 5.23 -9.51 -31.84
CA ARG A 137 3.83 -9.52 -32.25
C ARG A 137 2.84 -9.36 -31.09
N SER A 138 3.28 -9.42 -29.84
CA SER A 138 2.40 -9.36 -28.67
C SER A 138 3.09 -8.80 -27.44
N ASP A 139 2.46 -7.84 -26.80
CA ASP A 139 2.95 -7.27 -25.55
C ASP A 139 2.29 -7.96 -24.36
N CYS A 140 3.11 -8.50 -23.47
CA CYS A 140 2.68 -8.84 -22.12
C CYS A 140 2.89 -7.59 -21.25
N ARG A 141 1.81 -7.01 -20.76
CA ARG A 141 1.87 -5.79 -19.95
C ARG A 141 1.56 -6.10 -18.50
N LEU A 142 2.34 -5.51 -17.60
CA LEU A 142 2.19 -5.63 -16.15
C LEU A 142 2.02 -4.23 -15.56
N SER A 143 1.44 -4.15 -14.37
CA SER A 143 1.33 -2.93 -13.59
C SER A 143 2.69 -2.27 -13.41
N PHE A 144 2.69 -0.94 -13.30
CA PHE A 144 3.91 -0.18 -13.07
C PHE A 144 4.62 -0.61 -11.77
N ALA A 145 3.87 -0.96 -10.72
CA ALA A 145 4.40 -1.49 -9.48
C ALA A 145 4.65 -3.02 -9.47
N SER A 146 4.55 -3.70 -10.61
CA SER A 146 4.82 -5.14 -10.68
C SER A 146 6.21 -5.58 -10.18
N PRO A 147 7.31 -4.80 -10.30
CA PRO A 147 8.62 -5.18 -9.76
C PRO A 147 8.62 -5.43 -8.24
N VAL A 148 7.82 -4.69 -7.48
CA VAL A 148 7.72 -4.79 -6.01
C VAL A 148 6.52 -5.61 -5.53
N GLY A 149 5.69 -6.08 -6.47
CA GLY A 149 4.60 -7.01 -6.22
C GLY A 149 5.01 -8.43 -6.58
N LEU A 150 4.30 -9.02 -7.56
CA LEU A 150 4.47 -10.42 -7.94
C LEU A 150 5.90 -10.80 -8.38
N MET A 151 6.68 -9.84 -8.87
CA MET A 151 8.03 -10.10 -9.41
C MET A 151 9.12 -10.15 -8.34
N LEU A 152 8.84 -9.75 -7.10
CA LEU A 152 9.82 -9.71 -6.02
C LEU A 152 9.91 -11.09 -5.34
N PRO A 153 11.03 -11.84 -5.49
CA PRO A 153 11.10 -13.25 -5.10
C PRO A 153 11.48 -13.43 -3.62
N CYS A 154 10.80 -12.75 -2.72
CA CYS A 154 11.03 -12.87 -1.26
C CYS A 154 9.71 -12.74 -0.49
N ASN A 155 9.75 -13.03 0.82
CA ASN A 155 8.62 -12.80 1.70
C ASN A 155 8.44 -11.30 1.91
N HIS A 156 7.33 -10.76 1.39
CA HIS A 156 7.05 -9.33 1.47
C HIS A 156 5.54 -9.03 1.45
N ILE A 157 5.21 -7.83 1.93
CA ILE A 157 3.91 -7.18 1.82
C ILE A 157 4.16 -5.83 1.15
N TYR A 158 3.46 -5.57 0.05
CA TYR A 158 3.43 -4.26 -0.58
C TYR A 158 2.20 -3.49 -0.13
N ASN A 159 2.40 -2.49 0.72
CA ASN A 159 1.33 -1.66 1.27
C ASN A 159 1.11 -0.42 0.39
N GLN A 160 -0.14 -0.19 0.02
CA GLN A 160 -0.58 0.88 -0.88
C GLN A 160 -1.62 1.74 -0.16
N TYR A 161 -1.25 2.96 0.23
CA TYR A 161 -2.11 3.86 1.00
C TYR A 161 -2.53 5.07 0.18
N LEU A 162 -3.83 5.35 0.18
CA LEU A 162 -4.42 6.59 -0.32
C LEU A 162 -5.17 7.26 0.82
N PHE A 163 -4.80 8.50 1.14
CA PHE A 163 -5.48 9.33 2.11
C PHE A 163 -6.31 10.37 1.37
N ILE A 164 -7.61 10.13 1.31
CA ILE A 164 -8.57 11.05 0.71
C ILE A 164 -8.97 12.07 1.77
N GLU A 165 -8.50 13.30 1.59
CA GLU A 165 -8.69 14.40 2.53
C GLU A 165 -9.52 15.54 1.92
N ASP A 166 -9.65 16.64 2.66
CA ASP A 166 -10.23 17.87 2.16
C ASP A 166 -9.26 18.55 1.18
N SER A 167 -9.51 18.34 -0.12
CA SER A 167 -8.68 18.88 -1.20
C SER A 167 -8.59 20.40 -1.15
N ASP A 168 -9.69 21.10 -0.84
CA ASP A 168 -9.70 22.57 -0.80
C ASP A 168 -8.79 23.09 0.33
N ALA A 169 -8.82 22.43 1.48
CA ALA A 169 -7.92 22.75 2.59
C ALA A 169 -6.43 22.52 2.24
N ASN A 170 -6.14 21.46 1.47
CA ASN A 170 -4.79 21.16 0.98
C ASN A 170 -4.31 22.23 0.00
N LEU A 171 -5.15 22.65 -0.95
CA LEU A 171 -4.84 23.71 -1.90
C LEU A 171 -4.63 25.05 -1.19
N GLU A 172 -5.48 25.42 -0.23
CA GLU A 172 -5.31 26.66 0.54
C GLU A 172 -3.98 26.68 1.33
N ARG A 173 -3.55 25.52 1.83
CA ARG A 173 -2.24 25.36 2.49
C ARG A 173 -1.10 25.60 1.50
N PHE A 174 -1.18 25.02 0.31
CA PHE A 174 -0.17 25.22 -0.74
C PHE A 174 -0.11 26.66 -1.22
N GLU A 175 -1.24 27.34 -1.37
CA GLU A 175 -1.26 28.76 -1.69
C GLU A 175 -0.57 29.61 -0.61
N LYS A 176 -0.81 29.31 0.67
CA LYS A 176 -0.12 29.99 1.78
C LYS A 176 1.40 29.74 1.71
N GLN A 177 1.80 28.50 1.42
CA GLN A 177 3.21 28.13 1.28
C GLN A 177 3.88 28.84 0.10
N ALA A 178 3.23 28.89 -1.07
CA ALA A 178 3.71 29.62 -2.24
C ALA A 178 3.89 31.12 -1.94
N ARG A 179 2.90 31.76 -1.30
CA ARG A 179 3.00 33.18 -0.89
C ARG A 179 4.17 33.44 0.06
N ASN A 180 4.40 32.53 1.01
CA ASN A 180 5.54 32.63 1.92
C ASN A 180 6.87 32.47 1.17
N MET A 181 6.97 31.49 0.27
CA MET A 181 8.17 31.28 -0.55
C MET A 181 8.46 32.48 -1.44
N HIS A 182 7.45 33.06 -2.09
CA HIS A 182 7.57 34.28 -2.89
C HIS A 182 8.18 35.45 -2.09
N SER A 183 7.72 35.64 -0.85
CA SER A 183 8.25 36.69 0.03
C SER A 183 9.74 36.48 0.39
N LEU A 184 10.19 35.22 0.40
CA LEU A 184 11.55 34.80 0.73
C LEU A 184 12.41 34.48 -0.52
N ALA A 185 11.85 34.53 -1.72
CA ALA A 185 12.49 34.10 -2.97
C ALA A 185 13.72 34.95 -3.32
N ARG A 186 13.74 36.22 -2.90
CA ARG A 186 14.91 37.11 -3.05
C ARG A 186 16.17 36.59 -2.35
N TYR A 187 16.03 35.68 -1.39
CA TYR A 187 17.11 35.17 -0.55
C TYR A 187 17.60 33.78 -0.96
N SER A 188 16.86 33.04 -1.81
CA SER A 188 17.31 31.71 -2.27
C SER A 188 16.68 31.29 -3.60
N ARG A 189 17.52 30.86 -4.55
CA ARG A 189 17.09 30.23 -5.80
C ARG A 189 16.27 28.95 -5.59
N SER A 190 16.53 28.20 -4.52
CA SER A 190 15.76 26.99 -4.21
C SER A 190 14.30 27.32 -3.87
N ASN A 191 14.07 28.43 -3.17
CA ASN A 191 12.70 28.86 -2.83
C ASN A 191 11.92 29.27 -4.07
N GLN A 192 12.58 29.87 -5.06
CA GLN A 192 11.96 30.23 -6.33
C GLN A 192 11.51 28.99 -7.11
N ILE A 193 12.36 27.96 -7.20
CA ILE A 193 12.02 26.71 -7.89
C ILE A 193 10.85 26.00 -7.19
N ASN A 194 10.89 25.90 -5.85
CA ASN A 194 9.81 25.28 -5.09
C ASN A 194 8.49 26.06 -5.23
N GLU A 195 8.54 27.39 -5.29
CA GLU A 195 7.36 28.21 -5.57
C GLU A 195 6.77 27.88 -6.94
N GLU A 196 7.60 27.81 -7.98
CA GLU A 196 7.17 27.47 -9.34
C GLU A 196 6.47 26.11 -9.38
N TRP A 197 7.02 25.09 -8.71
CA TRP A 197 6.39 23.76 -8.63
C TRP A 197 5.07 23.76 -7.88
N ILE A 198 4.97 24.51 -6.77
CA ILE A 198 3.69 24.62 -6.04
C ILE A 198 2.65 25.33 -6.91
N GLN A 199 3.03 26.38 -7.63
CA GLN A 199 2.12 27.06 -8.55
C GLN A 199 1.66 26.15 -9.69
N GLU A 200 2.57 25.34 -10.25
CA GLU A 200 2.21 24.34 -11.27
C GLU A 200 1.22 23.31 -10.73
N TYR A 201 1.46 22.78 -9.52
CA TYR A 201 0.54 21.86 -8.85
C TYR A 201 -0.86 22.47 -8.67
N LEU A 202 -0.93 23.71 -8.16
CA LEU A 202 -2.19 24.43 -7.97
C LEU A 202 -2.92 24.68 -9.30
N ASN A 203 -2.19 25.03 -10.35
CA ASN A 203 -2.75 25.26 -11.68
C ASN A 203 -3.33 23.98 -12.28
N ILE A 204 -2.63 22.84 -12.15
CA ILE A 204 -3.11 21.54 -12.62
C ILE A 204 -4.37 21.15 -11.84
N ALA A 205 -4.34 21.27 -10.50
CA ALA A 205 -5.49 20.96 -9.64
C ALA A 205 -6.75 21.75 -10.06
N HIS A 206 -6.63 23.07 -10.25
CA HIS A 206 -7.76 23.92 -10.63
C HIS A 206 -8.20 23.74 -12.09
N SER A 207 -7.26 23.62 -13.02
CA SER A 207 -7.58 23.56 -14.46
C SER A 207 -8.23 22.24 -14.87
N GLN A 208 -7.83 21.13 -14.24
CA GLN A 208 -8.33 19.79 -14.54
C GLN A 208 -9.36 19.30 -13.50
N GLY A 209 -9.58 20.04 -12.42
CA GLY A 209 -10.50 19.66 -11.34
C GLY A 209 -10.01 18.43 -10.56
N LEU A 210 -8.70 18.24 -10.44
CA LEU A 210 -8.13 17.07 -9.76
C LEU A 210 -8.22 17.22 -8.24
N THR A 211 -8.49 16.10 -7.57
CA THR A 211 -8.53 16.04 -6.11
C THR A 211 -7.13 15.82 -5.54
N SER A 212 -6.68 16.76 -4.70
CA SER A 212 -5.42 16.65 -3.97
C SER A 212 -5.54 15.63 -2.84
N ILE A 213 -4.73 14.58 -2.89
CA ILE A 213 -4.69 13.51 -1.88
C ILE A 213 -3.27 13.32 -1.36
N ARG A 214 -3.11 12.59 -0.24
CA ARG A 214 -1.81 12.05 0.14
C ARG A 214 -1.71 10.58 -0.22
N ALA A 215 -0.52 10.14 -0.62
CA ALA A 215 -0.24 8.73 -0.90
C ALA A 215 1.02 8.28 -0.16
N HIS A 216 1.08 6.98 0.13
CA HIS A 216 2.27 6.30 0.61
C HIS A 216 2.35 4.90 0.06
N PHE A 217 3.55 4.48 -0.30
CA PHE A 217 3.82 3.12 -0.72
C PHE A 217 5.02 2.58 0.05
N ASN A 218 4.92 1.34 0.50
CA ASN A 218 6.07 0.69 1.13
C ASN A 218 6.11 -0.80 0.85
N VAL A 219 7.34 -1.33 0.87
CA VAL A 219 7.61 -2.76 0.80
C VAL A 219 8.14 -3.20 2.16
N LEU A 220 7.33 -4.00 2.85
CA LEU A 220 7.70 -4.65 4.10
C LEU A 220 8.14 -6.07 3.78
N ALA A 221 9.44 -6.36 3.87
CA ALA A 221 10.00 -7.69 3.64
C ALA A 221 10.58 -8.27 4.93
N TRP A 222 10.69 -9.59 5.03
CA TRP A 222 11.23 -10.24 6.23
C TRP A 222 11.95 -11.56 5.94
N SER A 223 12.83 -11.94 6.86
CA SER A 223 13.44 -13.28 6.92
C SER A 223 13.90 -13.59 8.35
N SER A 224 13.95 -14.87 8.70
CA SER A 224 14.56 -15.38 9.93
C SER A 224 16.09 -15.44 9.87
N ASP A 225 16.70 -15.41 8.67
CA ASP A 225 18.15 -15.43 8.47
C ASP A 225 18.68 -14.02 8.16
N LYS A 226 19.76 -13.65 8.84
CA LYS A 226 20.44 -12.36 8.66
C LYS A 226 21.14 -12.23 7.31
N GLU A 227 21.67 -13.33 6.76
CA GLU A 227 22.32 -13.29 5.46
C GLU A 227 21.29 -13.15 4.33
N GLU A 228 20.21 -13.92 4.40
CA GLU A 228 19.07 -13.78 3.50
C GLU A 228 18.44 -12.39 3.60
N LEU A 229 18.24 -11.84 4.80
CA LEU A 229 17.69 -10.49 4.97
C LEU A 229 18.52 -9.41 4.26
N ARG A 230 19.85 -9.55 4.25
CA ARG A 230 20.74 -8.63 3.50
C ARG A 230 20.52 -8.75 2.00
N GLN A 231 20.32 -9.96 1.50
CA GLN A 231 20.00 -10.19 0.09
C GLN A 231 18.62 -9.60 -0.26
N ILE A 232 17.59 -9.90 0.54
CA ILE A 232 16.24 -9.35 0.41
C ILE A 232 16.26 -7.82 0.37
N LYS A 233 17.06 -7.18 1.24
CA LYS A 233 17.21 -5.73 1.24
C LYS A 233 17.72 -5.20 -0.10
N ASN A 234 18.71 -5.85 -0.69
CA ASN A 234 19.25 -5.47 -2.00
C ASN A 234 18.24 -5.75 -3.13
N ASP A 235 17.52 -6.86 -3.06
CA ASP A 235 16.52 -7.25 -4.06
C ASP A 235 15.35 -6.25 -4.07
N VAL A 236 14.84 -5.85 -2.89
CA VAL A 236 13.80 -4.82 -2.76
C VAL A 236 14.32 -3.48 -3.29
N GLY A 237 15.55 -3.09 -2.94
CA GLY A 237 16.17 -1.87 -3.46
C GLY A 237 16.30 -1.86 -4.99
N SER A 238 16.63 -3.02 -5.56
CA SER A 238 16.75 -3.21 -7.01
C SER A 238 15.39 -3.17 -7.70
N ALA A 239 14.36 -3.77 -7.10
CA ALA A 239 12.99 -3.72 -7.59
C ALA A 239 12.41 -2.30 -7.62
N LEU A 240 12.66 -1.50 -6.58
CA LEU A 240 12.27 -0.09 -6.55
C LEU A 240 13.03 0.73 -7.61
N ALA A 241 14.31 0.46 -7.82
CA ALA A 241 15.09 1.10 -8.87
C ALA A 241 14.60 0.77 -10.30
N LEU A 242 14.02 -0.42 -10.52
CA LEU A 242 13.36 -0.77 -11.79
C LEU A 242 12.11 0.08 -12.06
N MET A 243 11.46 0.60 -11.01
CA MET A 243 10.38 1.57 -11.10
C MET A 243 10.90 3.01 -11.17
N GLU A 244 12.21 3.20 -11.37
CA GLU A 244 12.89 4.49 -11.33
C GLU A 244 12.74 5.25 -9.99
N CYS A 245 12.35 4.54 -8.93
CA CYS A 245 12.25 5.07 -7.58
C CYS A 245 13.59 4.94 -6.85
N ARG A 246 13.88 5.88 -5.96
CA ARG A 246 15.04 5.78 -5.06
C ARG A 246 14.65 5.01 -3.80
N PRO A 247 15.28 3.86 -3.52
CA PRO A 247 14.90 3.05 -2.36
C PRO A 247 15.37 3.71 -1.07
N ARG A 248 14.42 4.16 -0.24
CA ARG A 248 14.70 4.61 1.13
C ARG A 248 14.44 3.49 2.13
N HIS A 249 15.51 2.97 2.74
CA HIS A 249 15.38 2.01 3.82
C HIS A 249 15.05 2.72 5.13
N ASN A 250 13.80 2.61 5.59
CA ASN A 250 13.35 3.30 6.79
C ASN A 250 13.53 2.39 8.02
N THR A 251 14.46 2.75 8.90
CA THR A 251 14.71 2.06 10.17
C THR A 251 14.04 2.76 11.36
N ILE A 252 13.81 4.06 11.27
CA ILE A 252 13.33 4.88 12.38
C ILE A 252 11.83 4.68 12.56
N ASP A 253 11.06 4.80 11.47
CA ASP A 253 9.60 4.72 11.53
C ASP A 253 9.08 3.31 11.29
N ALA A 254 9.98 2.31 11.15
CA ALA A 254 9.61 0.93 10.86
C ALA A 254 8.57 0.38 11.83
N ALA A 255 8.74 0.64 13.13
CA ALA A 255 7.80 0.20 14.17
C ALA A 255 6.42 0.85 14.00
N THR A 256 6.40 2.16 13.75
CA THR A 256 5.15 2.91 13.58
C THR A 256 4.44 2.53 12.30
N LEU A 257 5.18 2.36 11.19
CA LEU A 257 4.64 1.98 9.89
C LEU A 257 4.12 0.53 9.88
N TYR A 258 4.81 -0.39 10.56
CA TYR A 258 4.30 -1.74 10.80
C TYR A 258 3.00 -1.71 11.61
N TRP A 259 2.93 -0.89 12.67
CA TRP A 259 1.72 -0.77 13.47
C TRP A 259 0.54 -0.13 12.73
N ALA A 260 0.80 0.92 11.95
CA ALA A 260 -0.21 1.57 11.13
C ALA A 260 -0.69 0.67 9.97
N GLY A 261 0.14 -0.29 9.54
CA GLY A 261 -0.18 -1.25 8.49
C GLY A 261 -1.06 -2.41 8.92
N ILE A 262 -1.38 -2.53 10.21
CA ILE A 262 -2.41 -3.47 10.68
C ILE A 262 -3.73 -3.15 9.94
N PRO A 263 -4.38 -4.13 9.29
CA PRO A 263 -5.63 -3.90 8.58
C PRO A 263 -6.67 -3.16 9.44
N GLY A 264 -7.11 -1.98 8.98
CA GLY A 264 -8.05 -1.12 9.71
C GLY A 264 -7.41 -0.10 10.65
N ASN A 265 -6.08 -0.09 10.81
CA ASN A 265 -5.35 0.85 11.67
C ASN A 265 -4.64 1.98 10.90
N ALA A 266 -4.92 2.14 9.61
CA ALA A 266 -4.31 3.18 8.76
C ALA A 266 -4.65 4.62 9.22
N ALA A 267 -5.59 4.79 10.15
CA ALA A 267 -5.86 6.08 10.77
C ALA A 267 -4.67 6.61 11.57
N ASP A 268 -3.85 5.73 12.15
CA ASP A 268 -2.67 6.10 12.95
C ASP A 268 -1.39 6.22 12.10
N PHE A 269 -1.56 6.33 10.78
CA PHE A 269 -0.45 6.45 9.85
C PHE A 269 0.23 7.82 9.97
N PRO A 270 1.57 7.89 10.09
CA PRO A 270 2.30 9.14 10.29
C PRO A 270 2.22 10.04 9.06
N ALA A 271 1.86 11.31 9.26
CA ALA A 271 1.60 12.26 8.19
C ALA A 271 2.84 12.56 7.32
N GLU A 272 4.01 12.60 7.95
CA GLU A 272 5.31 12.89 7.34
C GLU A 272 5.84 11.77 6.44
N GLU A 273 5.39 10.53 6.64
CA GLU A 273 5.73 9.41 5.76
C GLU A 273 4.72 9.30 4.60
N SER A 274 4.25 10.43 4.07
CA SER A 274 3.36 10.46 2.91
C SER A 274 3.60 11.73 2.11
N PHE A 275 3.31 11.67 0.81
CA PHE A 275 3.47 12.81 -0.10
C PHE A 275 2.15 13.21 -0.73
N TYR A 276 2.05 14.46 -1.16
CA TYR A 276 0.87 14.95 -1.87
C TYR A 276 0.95 14.63 -3.35
N THR A 277 -0.16 14.18 -3.91
CA THR A 277 -0.31 13.84 -5.31
C THR A 277 -1.78 13.93 -5.72
N PHE A 278 -2.11 13.51 -6.92
CA PHE A 278 -3.48 13.34 -7.41
C PHE A 278 -3.85 11.85 -7.43
N ILE A 279 -5.13 11.55 -7.60
CA ILE A 279 -5.64 10.17 -7.59
C ILE A 279 -5.01 9.35 -8.72
N GLU A 280 -4.93 9.90 -9.93
CA GLU A 280 -4.49 9.17 -11.13
C GLU A 280 -3.02 8.73 -11.04
N PRO A 281 -2.04 9.59 -10.72
CA PRO A 281 -0.66 9.15 -10.52
C PRO A 281 -0.51 8.19 -9.35
N ALA A 282 -1.30 8.33 -8.28
CA ALA A 282 -1.24 7.44 -7.14
C ALA A 282 -1.73 6.02 -7.48
N LEU A 283 -2.77 5.90 -8.31
CA LEU A 283 -3.30 4.62 -8.76
C LEU A 283 -2.32 3.85 -9.67
N CYS A 284 -1.39 4.53 -10.35
CA CYS A 284 -0.34 3.87 -11.13
C CYS A 284 0.57 2.97 -10.26
N PHE A 285 0.73 3.29 -8.98
CA PHE A 285 1.51 2.46 -8.05
C PHE A 285 0.74 1.24 -7.55
N PHE A 286 -0.51 1.02 -7.98
CA PHE A 286 -1.25 -0.15 -7.53
C PHE A 286 -0.82 -1.41 -8.28
N THR A 287 -0.65 -2.51 -7.55
CA THR A 287 -0.40 -3.81 -8.16
C THR A 287 -1.73 -4.46 -8.56
N ALA A 288 -1.77 -5.02 -9.77
CA ALA A 288 -2.96 -5.70 -10.30
C ALA A 288 -2.77 -7.22 -10.38
N GLU A 289 -1.54 -7.68 -10.19
CA GLU A 289 -1.16 -9.09 -10.32
C GLU A 289 -1.32 -9.85 -9.01
N THR A 290 -1.65 -11.13 -9.13
CA THR A 290 -1.68 -12.08 -8.00
C THR A 290 -1.00 -13.38 -8.41
N ASN A 291 -0.50 -14.12 -7.43
CA ASN A 291 -0.09 -15.50 -7.62
C ASN A 291 -1.24 -16.35 -8.15
N TYR A 292 -0.91 -17.37 -8.94
CA TYR A 292 -1.85 -18.42 -9.33
C TYR A 292 -2.38 -19.12 -8.07
N LYS A 293 -3.65 -19.53 -8.14
CA LYS A 293 -4.32 -20.29 -7.08
C LYS A 293 -4.69 -21.66 -7.62
N ASP A 294 -4.60 -22.66 -6.75
CA ASP A 294 -5.13 -23.99 -7.05
C ASP A 294 -6.64 -23.92 -7.31
N SER A 295 -7.09 -24.76 -8.25
CA SER A 295 -8.50 -24.98 -8.52
C SER A 295 -9.10 -25.78 -7.37
N LEU A 296 -10.27 -25.36 -6.89
CA LEU A 296 -10.99 -26.07 -5.82
C LEU A 296 -11.63 -27.40 -6.29
N SER A 297 -11.52 -27.72 -7.58
CA SER A 297 -12.13 -28.90 -8.19
C SER A 297 -11.31 -30.16 -7.88
N PRO A 298 -11.98 -31.29 -7.56
CA PRO A 298 -11.29 -32.57 -7.39
C PRO A 298 -10.69 -33.10 -8.71
N PHE A 299 -11.13 -32.56 -9.85
CA PHE A 299 -10.60 -32.85 -11.17
C PHE A 299 -9.64 -31.73 -11.61
N GLY A 300 -8.50 -32.10 -12.18
CA GLY A 300 -7.54 -31.14 -12.70
C GLY A 300 -6.20 -31.77 -13.05
N ILE A 301 -5.34 -30.97 -13.70
CA ILE A 301 -3.99 -31.33 -14.10
C ILE A 301 -3.03 -30.44 -13.30
N LYS A 302 -1.93 -31.01 -12.81
CA LYS A 302 -0.85 -30.21 -12.22
C LYS A 302 -0.04 -29.55 -13.34
N MET A 303 -0.07 -28.23 -13.39
CA MET A 303 0.80 -27.42 -14.25
C MET A 303 1.84 -26.70 -13.39
N ALA A 304 2.87 -26.12 -14.01
CA ALA A 304 3.83 -25.27 -13.31
C ALA A 304 3.48 -23.80 -13.54
N ASP A 305 3.47 -23.02 -12.46
CA ASP A 305 3.43 -21.55 -12.54
C ASP A 305 4.61 -21.05 -13.40
N ARG A 306 4.32 -20.12 -14.31
CA ARG A 306 5.31 -19.56 -15.24
C ARG A 306 6.40 -18.74 -14.54
N LEU A 307 6.10 -18.13 -13.40
CA LEU A 307 7.05 -17.27 -12.68
C LEU A 307 7.90 -18.07 -11.70
N SER A 308 7.26 -18.82 -10.81
CA SER A 308 7.95 -19.53 -9.72
C SER A 308 8.25 -21.00 -10.03
N GLY A 309 7.67 -21.57 -11.09
CA GLY A 309 7.74 -23.01 -11.37
C GLY A 309 6.95 -23.87 -10.36
N LYS A 310 6.25 -23.26 -9.39
CA LYS A 310 5.49 -23.99 -8.37
C LYS A 310 4.35 -24.78 -9.03
N PRO A 311 4.15 -26.05 -8.65
CA PRO A 311 3.00 -26.82 -9.13
C PRO A 311 1.68 -26.16 -8.72
N VAL A 312 0.78 -25.97 -9.67
CA VAL A 312 -0.59 -25.47 -9.48
C VAL A 312 -1.55 -26.52 -10.00
N HIS A 313 -2.54 -26.89 -9.20
CA HIS A 313 -3.64 -27.76 -9.62
C HIS A 313 -4.64 -26.94 -10.45
N LEU A 314 -4.76 -27.23 -11.74
CA LEU A 314 -5.63 -26.50 -12.66
C LEU A 314 -6.74 -27.40 -13.19
N ASP A 315 -7.98 -27.01 -12.95
CA ASP A 315 -9.15 -27.58 -13.62
C ASP A 315 -9.39 -26.85 -14.95
N ILE A 316 -9.33 -27.60 -16.06
CA ILE A 316 -9.49 -27.09 -17.42
C ILE A 316 -10.91 -27.31 -17.99
N SER A 317 -11.80 -28.01 -17.27
CA SER A 317 -13.14 -28.33 -17.77
C SER A 317 -14.25 -27.70 -16.92
N ASP A 318 -14.40 -28.14 -15.67
CA ASP A 318 -15.63 -27.93 -14.92
C ASP A 318 -15.65 -26.55 -14.27
N LEU A 319 -14.50 -26.12 -13.75
CA LEU A 319 -14.35 -24.82 -13.11
C LEU A 319 -14.47 -23.64 -14.10
N PRO A 320 -13.88 -23.67 -15.32
CA PRO A 320 -14.15 -22.67 -16.34
C PRO A 320 -15.63 -22.62 -16.75
N MET A 321 -16.25 -23.78 -17.04
CA MET A 321 -17.67 -23.82 -17.44
C MET A 321 -18.61 -23.27 -16.36
N LYS A 322 -18.29 -23.42 -15.07
CA LYS A 322 -19.07 -22.84 -13.96
C LYS A 322 -18.84 -21.34 -13.78
N LYS A 323 -17.68 -20.82 -14.20
CA LYS A 323 -17.33 -19.40 -14.10
C LYS A 323 -17.81 -18.56 -15.28
N GLY A 324 -18.23 -19.20 -16.38
CA GLY A 324 -18.68 -18.55 -17.61
C GLY A 324 -17.57 -18.55 -18.65
#